data_AF-A0A6M3LIG0-F1
#
_entry.id   AF-A0A6M3LIG0-F1
#
_cell.length_a   1.000
_cell.length_b   1.000
_cell.length_c   1.000
_cell.angle_alpha   90.00
_cell.angle_beta   90.00
_cell.angle_gamma   90.00
#
_symmetry.space_group_name_H-M   'P 1'
#
loop_
_entity.id
_entity.type
_entity.pdbx_description
1 polymer ?
#
loop_
_entity_poly.entity_id
_entity_poly.type
_entity_poly.pdbx_seq_one_letter_code
_entity_poly.pdbx_strand_id
1 'polypeptide(L)' 'MTVRLFANTKRYIGLSSDTKPTSCLVGAFFWEYDTGNLFVTPDGGTTWAEYTQPNL' A
#
# COMPACT_ATOMS: atom_id res chain seq x y z
N MET A 1 10.87 -16.80 11.46
CA MET A 1 10.77 -15.47 10.84
C MET A 1 10.54 -15.66 9.36
N THR A 2 9.36 -15.31 8.84
CA THR A 2 9.06 -15.45 7.41
C THR A 2 9.21 -14.08 6.77
N VAL A 3 10.29 -13.87 6.02
CA VAL A 3 10.53 -12.64 5.27
C VAL A 3 10.02 -12.86 3.85
N ARG A 4 9.09 -12.00 3.38
CA ARG A 4 8.64 -11.99 1.99
C ARG A 4 9.26 -10.80 1.28
N LEU A 5 10.18 -11.07 0.36
CA LEU A 5 10.78 -10.05 -0.49
C LEU A 5 9.76 -9.65 -1.57
N PHE A 6 9.34 -8.39 -1.56
CA PHE A 6 8.66 -7.80 -2.69
C PHE A 6 9.68 -7.01 -3.52
N ALA A 7 10.09 -7.56 -4.65
CA ALA A 7 10.95 -6.85 -5.59
C ALA A 7 10.12 -5.81 -6.37
N ASN A 8 10.64 -4.60 -6.51
CA ASN A 8 10.07 -3.49 -7.30
C ASN A 8 8.74 -2.88 -6.80
N THR A 9 8.47 -2.89 -5.51
CA THR A 9 7.27 -2.22 -5.00
C THR A 9 7.48 -0.71 -4.90
N LYS A 10 6.88 0.06 -5.81
CA LYS A 10 6.72 1.50 -5.57
C LYS A 10 5.88 1.68 -4.30
N ARG A 11 6.49 2.24 -3.26
CA ARG A 11 5.80 2.64 -2.03
C ARG A 11 5.52 4.14 -2.12
N TYR A 12 4.29 4.50 -1.80
CA TYR A 12 3.82 5.87 -1.74
C TYR A 12 3.56 6.23 -0.27
N ILE A 13 3.76 7.51 0.07
CA ILE A 13 3.48 8.05 1.40
C ILE A 13 2.67 9.32 1.19
N GLY A 14 1.58 9.47 1.94
CA GLY A 14 0.71 10.65 1.89
C GLY A 14 -0.14 10.76 3.16
N LEU A 15 -1.03 11.73 3.19
CA LEU A 15 -2.06 11.87 4.22
C LEU A 15 -3.28 11.00 3.90
N SER A 16 -4.08 10.67 4.90
CA SER A 16 -5.36 9.97 4.72
C SER A 16 -6.36 10.74 3.87
N SER A 17 -6.25 12.07 3.85
CA SER A 17 -7.05 12.96 3.00
C SER A 17 -6.56 13.05 1.55
N ASP A 18 -5.36 12.55 1.24
CA ASP A 18 -4.80 12.65 -0.10
C ASP A 18 -5.45 11.64 -1.05
N THR A 19 -5.56 12.05 -2.31
CA THR A 19 -5.98 11.12 -3.37
C THR A 19 -4.86 10.13 -3.64
N LYS A 20 -5.14 8.84 -3.41
CA LYS A 20 -4.20 7.76 -3.68
C LYS A 20 -3.88 7.66 -5.19
N PRO A 21 -2.67 7.24 -5.59
CA PRO A 21 -2.30 7.15 -7.00
C PRO A 21 -3.23 6.21 -7.79
N THR A 22 -3.69 6.68 -8.95
CA THR A 22 -4.60 5.93 -9.85
C THR A 22 -3.87 5.08 -10.88
N SER A 23 -2.57 5.32 -11.08
CA SER A 23 -1.70 4.54 -11.97
C SER A 23 -0.40 4.20 -11.26
N CYS A 24 -0.27 2.95 -10.86
CA CYS A 24 0.91 2.40 -10.22
C CYS A 24 1.05 0.90 -10.51
N LEU A 25 2.10 0.28 -9.98
CA LEU A 25 2.29 -1.16 -10.14
C LEU A 25 1.25 -1.92 -9.30
N VAL A 26 0.74 -3.02 -9.84
CA VAL A 26 -0.05 -3.99 -9.09
C VAL A 26 0.76 -4.46 -7.88
N GLY A 27 0.14 -4.44 -6.70
CA GLY A 27 0.79 -4.75 -5.41
C GLY A 27 1.59 -3.60 -4.81
N ALA A 28 1.46 -2.37 -5.33
CA ALA A 28 2.04 -1.18 -4.69
C ALA A 28 1.41 -0.90 -3.32
N PHE A 29 2.18 -0.24 -2.44
CA PHE A 29 1.72 0.16 -1.11
C PHE A 29 1.56 1.68 -1.02
N PHE A 30 0.56 2.11 -0.26
CA PHE A 30 0.35 3.50 0.13
C PHE A 30 0.27 3.57 1.66
N TRP A 31 1.19 4.32 2.25
CA TRP A 31 1.24 4.57 3.69
C TRP A 31 0.57 5.91 4.00
N GLU A 32 -0.44 5.89 4.87
CA GLU A 32 -1.04 7.10 5.44
C GLU A 32 -0.25 7.54 6.67
N TYR A 33 0.46 8.66 6.57
CA TYR A 33 1.41 9.10 7.60
C TYR A 33 0.73 9.55 8.89
N ASP A 34 -0.46 10.15 8.77
CA ASP A 34 -1.27 10.69 9.85
C ASP A 34 -2.06 9.62 10.61
N THR A 35 -2.58 8.60 9.93
CA THR A 35 -3.37 7.51 10.55
C THR A 35 -2.50 6.30 10.90
N GLY A 36 -1.36 6.13 10.24
CA GLY A 36 -0.51 4.94 10.35
C GLY A 36 -1.02 3.74 9.57
N ASN A 37 -2.07 3.89 8.77
CA ASN A 37 -2.66 2.82 7.98
C ASN A 37 -1.82 2.52 6.74
N LEU A 38 -1.69 1.24 6.41
CA LEU A 38 -1.03 0.78 5.19
C LEU A 38 -2.07 0.21 4.23
N PHE A 39 -2.03 0.61 2.98
CA PHE A 39 -2.92 0.12 1.93
C PHE A 39 -2.12 -0.58 0.85
N VAL A 40 -2.73 -1.59 0.22
CA VAL A 40 -2.20 -2.27 -0.97
C VAL A 40 -3.22 -2.19 -2.10
N THR A 41 -2.73 -1.98 -3.32
CA THR A 41 -3.58 -2.05 -4.52
C THR A 41 -3.43 -3.39 -5.24
N PRO A 42 -4.51 -4.16 -5.45
CA PRO A 42 -4.46 -5.40 -6.23
C PRO A 42 -4.53 -5.17 -7.75
N ASP A 43 -4.87 -3.96 -8.20
CA ASP A 43 -5.18 -3.65 -9.60
C ASP A 43 -4.36 -2.49 -10.19
N GLY A 44 -3.35 -1.99 -9.46
CA GLY A 44 -2.44 -0.98 -9.96
C GLY A 44 -2.93 0.46 -9.79
N GLY A 45 -3.76 0.71 -8.77
CA GLY A 45 -4.11 2.05 -8.29
C GLY A 45 -5.58 2.40 -8.42
N THR A 46 -6.41 1.52 -9.01
CA THR A 46 -7.85 1.78 -9.14
C THR A 46 -8.57 1.50 -7.82
N THR A 47 -8.16 0.46 -7.11
CA THR A 47 -8.66 0.14 -5.78
C THR A 47 -7.51 0.00 -4.79
N TRP A 48 -7.77 0.42 -3.55
CA TRP A 48 -6.84 0.34 -2.43
C TRP A 48 -7.53 -0.32 -1.25
N ALA A 49 -7.00 -1.45 -0.82
CA ALA A 49 -7.50 -2.19 0.33
C ALA A 49 -6.54 -2.02 1.51
N GLU A 50 -7.07 -1.86 2.71
CA GLU A 50 -6.26 -1.78 3.92
C GLU A 50 -5.50 -3.10 4.11
N TYR A 51 -4.20 -3.00 4.31
CA TYR A 51 -3.32 -4.12 4.54
C TYR A 51 -3.14 -4.31 6.04
N THR A 52 -3.96 -5.18 6.62
CA THR A 52 -3.70 -5.72 7.94
C THR A 52 -2.64 -6.81 7.82
N GLN A 53 -1.51 -6.65 8.51
CA GLN A 53 -0.55 -7.76 8.59
C GLN A 53 -1.27 -8.97 9.20
N PRO A 54 -1.19 -10.16 8.58
CA PRO A 54 -1.66 -11.36 9.24
C PRO A 54 -0.84 -11.55 10.51
N ASN A 55 -1.52 -11.62 11.65
CA ASN A 55 -0.89 -11.94 12.93
C ASN A 55 -0.13 -13.27 12.76
N LEU A 56 1.19 -13.23 12.99
CA LEU A 56 2.06 -14.40 12.97
C LEU A 56 1.87 -15.24 14.25
#